data_AF-A0A1Y1R0Y0-F1
#
_entry.id   AF-A0A1Y1R0Y0-F1
#
_cell.length_a   1.000
_cell.length_b   1.000
_cell.length_c   1.000
_cell.angle_alpha   90.00
_cell.angle_beta   90.00
_cell.angle_gamma   90.00
#
_symmetry.space_group_name_H-M   'P 1'
#
loop_
_entity.id
_entity.type
_entity.pdbx_description
1 polymer ?
#
loop_
_entity_poly.entity_id
_entity_poly.type
_entity_poly.pdbx_seq_one_letter_code
_entity_poly.pdbx_strand_id
1 'polypeptide(L)'
;MTDNEIWEKYSFLRNHIKKNVEWMLRHYLQSPEFQRLANKKSKDNRRMYADKIINATNGNGKRFGDIPLEALQPPYIKKYLMTVTGNETRKKHHSLLNVAWDVCINDFTDIPDNQ
;
A
#
# COMPACT_ATOMS: atom_id res chain seq x y z
N MET A 1 23.40 27.47 0.07
CA MET A 1 22.35 26.65 -0.55
C MET A 1 21.55 27.60 -1.42
N THR A 2 21.69 27.48 -2.74
CA THR A 2 21.01 28.34 -3.71
C THR A 2 19.60 27.81 -3.98
N ASP A 3 18.72 28.65 -4.52
CA ASP A 3 17.34 28.25 -4.85
C ASP A 3 17.28 27.06 -5.80
N ASN A 4 18.26 26.92 -6.71
CA ASN A 4 18.39 25.74 -7.58
C ASN A 4 18.74 24.47 -6.81
N GLU A 5 19.66 24.52 -5.84
CA GLU A 5 20.00 23.36 -5.01
C GLU A 5 18.82 22.92 -4.13
N ILE A 6 17.99 23.88 -3.69
CA ILE A 6 16.75 23.59 -2.96
C ILE A 6 15.73 22.92 -3.88
N TRP A 7 15.57 23.42 -5.10
CA TRP A 7 14.66 22.82 -6.09
C TRP A 7 15.11 21.43 -6.53
N GLU A 8 16.40 21.20 -6.76
CA GLU A 8 16.92 19.88 -7.10
C GLU A 8 16.77 18.89 -5.96
N LYS A 9 17.07 19.28 -4.72
CA LYS A 9 16.82 18.43 -3.54
C LYS A 9 15.34 18.16 -3.34
N TYR A 10 14.49 19.17 -3.55
CA TYR A 10 13.04 19.01 -3.47
C TYR A 10 12.53 18.04 -4.54
N SER A 11 12.95 18.19 -5.79
CA SER A 11 12.63 17.27 -6.89
C SER A 11 13.15 15.86 -6.65
N PHE A 12 14.37 15.72 -6.13
CA PHE A 12 14.96 14.44 -5.77
C PHE A 12 14.18 13.75 -4.65
N LEU A 13 13.84 14.48 -3.58
CA LEU A 13 13.02 13.97 -2.48
C LEU A 13 11.58 13.63 -2.92
N ARG A 14 11.00 14.43 -3.83
CA ARG A 14 9.67 14.23 -4.40
C ARG A 14 9.61 13.00 -5.31
N ASN A 15 10.65 12.76 -6.11
CA ASN A 15 10.76 11.61 -7.01
C ASN A 15 11.28 10.33 -6.32
N HIS A 16 11.70 10.41 -5.05
CA HIS A 16 12.17 9.27 -4.26
C HIS A 16 11.28 8.93 -3.08
N ILE A 17 9.99 9.29 -3.13
CA ILE A 17 9.02 8.59 -2.30
C ILE A 17 9.04 7.13 -2.75
N LYS A 18 9.64 6.24 -1.95
CA LYS A 18 9.60 4.80 -2.18
C LYS A 18 8.15 4.36 -2.18
N LYS A 19 7.56 4.24 -3.36
CA LYS A 19 6.24 3.68 -3.56
C LYS A 19 6.32 2.19 -3.26
N ASN A 20 6.01 1.85 -2.02
CA ASN A 20 5.95 0.50 -1.50
C ASN A 20 4.54 0.20 -0.99
N VAL A 21 4.30 -1.03 -0.57
CA VAL A 21 2.99 -1.47 -0.07
C VAL A 21 2.51 -0.62 1.11
N GLU A 22 3.43 -0.23 2.01
CA GLU A 22 3.09 0.65 3.14
C GLU A 22 2.61 2.03 2.67
N TRP A 23 3.33 2.66 1.74
CA TRP A 23 2.95 3.93 1.15
C TRP A 23 1.56 3.84 0.48
N MET A 24 1.31 2.79 -0.31
CA MET A 24 0.03 2.57 -1.00
C MET A 24 -1.14 2.45 -0.01
N LEU A 25 -0.99 1.64 1.03
CA LEU A 25 -2.04 1.45 2.02
C LEU A 25 -2.28 2.72 2.84
N ARG A 26 -1.23 3.46 3.19
CA ARG A 26 -1.36 4.75 3.90
C ARG A 26 -2.05 5.79 3.03
N HIS A 27 -1.72 5.85 1.73
CA HIS A 27 -2.38 6.72 0.76
C HIS A 27 -3.89 6.42 0.69
N TYR A 28 -4.25 5.15 0.54
CA TYR A 28 -5.66 4.72 0.59
C TYR A 28 -6.37 5.14 1.88
N LEU A 29 -5.75 4.98 3.06
CA LEU A 29 -6.37 5.35 4.33
C LEU A 29 -6.61 6.86 4.48
N GLN A 30 -5.99 7.68 3.64
CA GLN A 30 -6.18 9.13 3.57
C GLN A 30 -7.13 9.53 2.42
N SER A 31 -7.49 8.61 1.53
CA SER A 31 -8.22 8.92 0.31
C SER A 31 -9.71 9.21 0.56
N PRO A 32 -10.37 9.96 -0.35
CA PRO A 32 -11.81 10.18 -0.29
C PRO A 32 -12.62 8.88 -0.28
N GLU A 33 -12.17 7.82 -0.96
CA GLU A 33 -12.80 6.49 -0.99
C GLU A 33 -12.87 5.89 0.41
N PHE A 34 -11.79 5.98 1.18
CA PHE A 34 -11.80 5.54 2.57
C PHE A 34 -12.69 6.43 3.44
N GLN A 35 -12.68 7.74 3.20
CA GLN A 35 -13.53 8.65 3.98
C GLN A 35 -15.03 8.45 3.73
N ARG A 36 -15.41 8.03 2.52
CA ARG A 36 -16.80 7.70 2.12
C ARG A 36 -17.36 6.46 2.81
N LEU A 37 -16.56 5.67 3.53
CA LEU A 37 -17.06 4.52 4.29
C LEU A 37 -18.03 4.98 5.39
N ALA A 38 -19.29 4.54 5.29
CA ALA A 38 -20.38 5.02 6.14
C ALA A 38 -20.21 4.70 7.63
N ASN A 39 -19.57 3.58 8.00
CA ASN A 39 -19.49 3.11 9.38
C ASN A 39 -18.06 3.21 9.94
N LYS A 40 -17.93 3.80 11.14
CA LYS A 40 -16.70 3.86 11.94
C LYS A 40 -16.06 2.48 12.10
N LYS A 41 -16.84 1.44 12.42
CA LYS A 41 -16.36 0.06 12.56
C LYS A 41 -15.69 -0.46 11.29
N SER A 42 -16.23 -0.09 10.12
CA SER A 42 -15.63 -0.47 8.83
C SER A 42 -14.30 0.24 8.58
N LYS A 43 -14.21 1.53 8.95
CA LYS A 43 -12.95 2.28 8.89
C LYS A 43 -11.89 1.68 9.82
N ASP A 44 -12.26 1.39 11.07
CA ASP A 44 -11.34 0.83 12.07
C ASP A 44 -10.87 -0.57 11.67
N ASN A 45 -11.76 -1.42 11.15
CA ASN A 45 -11.38 -2.73 10.62
C ASN A 45 -10.37 -2.62 9.47
N ARG A 46 -10.58 -1.69 8.53
CA ARG A 46 -9.67 -1.49 7.40
C ARG A 46 -8.31 -0.94 7.86
N ARG A 47 -8.27 -0.03 8.83
CA ARG A 47 -7.00 0.42 9.46
C ARG A 47 -6.26 -0.76 10.09
N MET A 48 -6.95 -1.56 10.90
CA MET A 48 -6.37 -2.76 11.50
C MET A 48 -5.82 -3.73 10.45
N TYR A 49 -6.55 -3.98 9.36
CA TYR A 49 -6.06 -4.86 8.30
C TYR A 49 -4.87 -4.26 7.54
N ALA A 50 -4.88 -2.96 7.26
CA ALA A 50 -3.74 -2.27 6.67
C ALA A 50 -2.49 -2.42 7.56
N ASP A 51 -2.60 -2.17 8.85
CA ASP A 51 -1.48 -2.33 9.80
C ASP A 51 -0.96 -3.77 9.83
N LYS A 52 -1.86 -4.77 9.77
CA LYS A 52 -1.48 -6.18 9.68
C LYS A 52 -0.77 -6.53 8.38
N ILE A 53 -1.20 -5.96 7.25
CA ILE A 53 -0.55 -6.16 5.95
C ILE A 53 0.85 -5.52 5.97
N ILE A 54 0.94 -4.27 6.40
CA ILE A 54 2.18 -3.49 6.46
C ILE A 54 3.24 -4.21 7.30
N ASN A 55 2.85 -4.70 8.47
CA ASN A 55 3.78 -5.31 9.43
C ASN A 55 3.96 -6.82 9.27
N ALA A 56 3.31 -7.46 8.29
CA ALA A 56 3.50 -8.89 8.07
C ALA A 56 4.93 -9.18 7.60
N THR A 57 5.63 -10.08 8.29
CA THR A 57 6.99 -10.47 7.94
C THR A 57 7.01 -11.80 7.20
N ASN A 58 7.89 -11.94 6.21
CA ASN A 58 8.20 -13.24 5.62
C ASN A 58 9.17 -14.04 6.51
N GLY A 59 9.49 -15.28 6.11
CA GLY A 59 10.43 -16.14 6.84
C GLY A 59 11.86 -15.60 6.96
N ASN A 60 12.21 -14.56 6.20
CA ASN A 60 13.50 -13.87 6.26
C ASN A 60 13.43 -12.57 7.09
N GLY A 61 12.32 -12.33 7.81
CA GLY A 61 12.12 -11.14 8.65
C GLY A 61 11.81 -9.85 7.91
N LYS A 62 11.72 -9.87 6.57
CA LYS A 62 11.39 -8.68 5.77
C LYS A 62 9.88 -8.39 5.82
N ARG A 63 9.51 -7.14 6.10
CA ARG A 63 8.11 -6.70 6.12
C ARG A 63 7.54 -6.64 4.71
N PHE A 64 6.28 -7.02 4.57
CA PHE A 64 5.54 -6.94 3.32
C PHE A 64 5.28 -5.48 2.92
N GLY A 65 5.09 -4.59 3.90
CA GLY A 65 4.99 -3.14 3.70
C GLY A 65 6.19 -2.52 2.98
N ASP A 66 7.38 -3.09 3.14
CA ASP A 66 8.63 -2.57 2.55
C ASP A 66 8.84 -2.99 1.08
N ILE A 67 7.95 -3.83 0.53
CA ILE A 67 8.07 -4.30 -0.86
C ILE A 67 7.73 -3.14 -1.81
N PRO A 68 8.64 -2.76 -2.73
CA PRO A 68 8.35 -1.77 -3.77
C PRO A 68 7.17 -2.20 -4.63
N LEU A 69 6.30 -1.26 -5.02
CA LEU A 69 5.12 -1.56 -5.85
C LEU A 69 5.53 -2.13 -7.22
N GLU A 70 6.62 -1.65 -7.82
CA GLU A 70 7.20 -2.20 -9.04
C GLU A 70 7.59 -3.69 -8.94
N ALA A 71 7.94 -4.15 -7.74
CA ALA A 71 8.31 -5.54 -7.47
C ALA A 71 7.10 -6.38 -7.00
N LEU A 72 5.94 -5.76 -6.78
CA LEU A 72 4.75 -6.44 -6.26
C LEU A 72 4.00 -7.17 -7.37
N GLN A 73 4.47 -8.38 -7.68
CA GLN A 73 3.86 -9.27 -8.67
C GLN A 73 2.82 -10.21 -8.02
N PRO A 74 1.86 -10.77 -8.80
CA PRO A 74 0.83 -11.68 -8.27
C PRO A 74 1.36 -12.84 -7.40
N PRO A 75 2.52 -13.48 -7.70
CA PRO A 75 3.10 -14.51 -6.84
C PRO A 75 3.47 -14.01 -5.43
N TYR A 76 3.93 -12.77 -5.27
CA TYR A 76 4.26 -12.19 -3.98
C TYR A 76 3.01 -11.94 -3.14
N ILE A 77 1.96 -11.42 -3.76
CA ILE A 77 0.65 -11.23 -3.12
C ILE A 77 0.09 -12.59 -2.69
N LYS A 78 0.12 -13.60 -3.57
CA LYS A 78 -0.32 -14.96 -3.24
C LYS A 78 0.46 -15.54 -2.06
N LYS A 79 1.79 -15.41 -2.07
CA LYS A 79 2.65 -15.89 -0.97
C LYS A 79 2.31 -15.22 0.36
N TYR A 80 2.07 -13.91 0.35
CA TYR A 80 1.60 -13.18 1.51
C TYR A 80 0.24 -13.68 2.00
N LEU A 81 -0.74 -13.81 1.11
CA LEU A 81 -2.09 -14.27 1.47
C LEU A 81 -2.09 -15.68 2.07
N MET A 82 -1.15 -16.54 1.68
CA MET A 82 -0.96 -17.86 2.29
C MET A 82 -0.52 -17.80 3.76
N THR A 83 0.13 -16.73 4.21
CA THR A 83 0.49 -16.54 5.64
C THR A 83 -0.69 -16.05 6.48
N VAL A 84 -1.80 -15.62 5.84
CA VAL A 84 -2.99 -15.14 6.53
C VAL A 84 -3.89 -16.32 6.90
N THR A 85 -4.15 -16.47 8.19
CA THR A 85 -5.06 -17.49 8.75
C THR A 85 -6.52 -17.09 8.56
N GLY A 86 -7.33 -18.04 8.07
CA GLY A 86 -8.77 -17.88 7.85
C GLY A 86 -9.12 -17.32 6.47
N ASN A 87 -10.03 -18.01 5.77
CA ASN A 87 -10.41 -17.68 4.40
C ASN A 87 -11.02 -16.26 4.29
N GLU A 88 -11.92 -15.92 5.22
CA GLU A 88 -12.58 -14.61 5.21
C GLU A 88 -11.60 -13.46 5.50
N THR A 89 -10.64 -13.66 6.39
CA THR A 89 -9.57 -12.67 6.64
C THR A 89 -8.70 -12.50 5.39
N ARG A 90 -8.33 -13.60 4.73
CA ARG A 90 -7.56 -13.56 3.48
C ARG A 90 -8.28 -12.79 2.38
N LYS A 91 -9.59 -13.03 2.19
CA LYS A 91 -10.42 -12.26 1.24
C LYS A 91 -10.44 -10.76 1.56
N LYS A 92 -10.57 -10.40 2.83
CA LYS A 92 -10.54 -9.00 3.27
C LYS A 92 -9.20 -8.33 3.01
N HIS A 93 -8.09 -9.03 3.25
CA HIS A 93 -6.75 -8.53 2.96
C HIS A 93 -6.54 -8.32 1.45
N HIS A 94 -6.93 -9.31 0.64
CA HIS A 94 -6.85 -9.21 -0.82
C HIS A 94 -7.71 -8.06 -1.36
N SER A 95 -8.97 -7.95 -0.90
CA SER A 95 -9.86 -6.84 -1.29
C SER A 95 -9.30 -5.48 -0.90
N LEU A 96 -8.67 -5.36 0.28
CA LEU A 96 -8.05 -4.12 0.72
C LEU A 96 -6.83 -3.74 -0.15
N LEU A 97 -6.00 -4.72 -0.52
CA LEU A 97 -4.88 -4.50 -1.44
C LEU A 97 -5.37 -4.00 -2.81
N ASN A 98 -6.39 -4.64 -3.38
CA ASN A 98 -6.94 -4.24 -4.68
C ASN A 98 -7.50 -2.81 -4.63
N VAL A 99 -8.35 -2.50 -3.65
CA VAL A 99 -8.93 -1.15 -3.54
C VAL A 99 -7.86 -0.08 -3.34
N ALA A 100 -6.83 -0.37 -2.53
CA ALA A 100 -5.74 0.58 -2.32
C ALA A 100 -4.91 0.78 -3.61
N TRP A 101 -4.72 -0.28 -4.38
CA TRP A 101 -4.05 -0.23 -5.67
C TRP A 101 -4.85 0.61 -6.68
N ASP A 102 -6.17 0.37 -6.80
CA ASP A 102 -7.05 1.12 -7.69
C ASP A 102 -7.04 2.62 -7.38
N VAL A 103 -7.07 3.01 -6.09
CA VAL A 103 -6.91 4.41 -5.69
C VAL A 103 -5.57 4.98 -6.16
N CYS A 104 -4.49 4.22 -6.00
CA CYS A 104 -3.16 4.69 -6.41
C CYS A 104 -3.01 4.83 -7.93
N ILE A 105 -3.57 3.92 -8.73
CA ILE A 105 -3.56 4.05 -10.20
C ILE A 105 -4.34 5.31 -10.63
N ASN A 106 -5.48 5.59 -9.99
CA ASN A 106 -6.29 6.78 -10.33
C ASN A 106 -5.58 8.09 -9.98
N ASP A 107 -4.80 8.10 -8.90
CA ASP A 107 -4.12 9.30 -8.40
C ASP A 107 -2.72 9.50 -8.99
N PHE A 108 -2.08 8.45 -9.51
CA PHE A 108 -0.69 8.47 -9.94
C PHE A 108 -0.47 7.69 -11.26
N THR A 109 0.18 8.33 -12.23
CA THR A 109 0.42 7.80 -13.59
C THR A 109 1.58 6.81 -13.70
N ASP A 110 2.41 6.69 -12.66
CA ASP A 110 3.63 5.87 -12.62
C ASP A 110 3.46 4.58 -11.80
N ILE A 111 2.23 4.25 -11.39
CA ILE A 111 1.91 2.96 -10.81
C ILE A 111 1.74 1.95 -11.95
N PRO A 112 2.48 0.82 -11.96
CA PRO A 112 2.35 -0.17 -13.00
C PRO A 112 0.94 -0.77 -13.00
N ASP A 113 0.38 -0.96 -14.19
CA ASP A 113 -0.85 -1.74 -14.37
C ASP A 113 -0.51 -3.20 -14.07
N ASN A 114 -0.99 -3.74 -12.95
CA ASN A 114 -0.65 -5.08 -12.47
C ASN A 114 -1.87 -6.01 -12.41
N GLN A 115 -2.90 -5.72 -13.21
CA GLN A 115 -4.08 -6.56 -13.41
C GLN A 115 -3.73 -7.87 -14.15
#